data_AF-A0A925L8V0-F1
#
_entry.id   AF-A0A925L8V0-F1
#
_cell.length_a   1.000
_cell.length_b   1.000
_cell.length_c   1.000
_cell.angle_alpha   90.00
_cell.angle_beta   90.00
_cell.angle_gamma   90.00
#
_symmetry.space_group_name_H-M   'P 1'
#
loop_
_entity.id
_entity.type
_entity.pdbx_description
1 polymer ?
#
loop_
_entity_poly.entity_id
_entity_poly.type
_entity_poly.pdbx_seq_one_letter_code
_entity_poly.pdbx_strand_id
1 'polypeptide(L)'
;MKVRFTKMQGAGNDFVMLDATQAPIDLSPEQYRVLGDRRFGVGADQILVVEKSRTPDVDFRYRIFNGGSGDEVEQCGNGARCFVKFVHDEGLTTKRAIRVQTLAGIIEPRLQ
;
A
#
# COMPACT_ATOMS: atom_id res chain seq x y z
N MET A 1 0.70 16.21 -11.35
CA MET A 1 1.42 15.23 -10.52
C MET A 1 1.81 14.04 -11.39
N LYS A 2 3.02 13.50 -11.25
CA LYS A 2 3.42 12.23 -11.88
C LYS A 2 3.84 11.27 -10.78
N VAL A 3 3.14 10.15 -10.64
CA VAL A 3 3.44 9.10 -9.67
C VAL A 3 3.43 7.76 -10.40
N ARG A 4 4.44 6.91 -10.14
CA ARG A 4 4.43 5.53 -10.62
C ARG A 4 3.58 4.70 -9.68
N PHE A 5 2.79 3.79 -10.25
CA PHE A 5 1.92 2.94 -9.46
C PHE A 5 1.77 1.56 -10.10
N THR A 6 1.42 0.58 -9.27
CA THR A 6 1.02 -0.76 -9.71
C THR A 6 -0.44 -0.98 -9.32
N LYS A 7 -1.27 -1.40 -10.28
CA LYS A 7 -2.68 -1.73 -10.02
C LYS A 7 -2.80 -3.21 -9.64
N MET A 8 -3.44 -3.51 -8.52
CA MET A 8 -3.65 -4.88 -8.05
C MET A 8 -5.11 -5.10 -7.63
N GLN A 9 -5.53 -6.36 -7.53
CA GLN A 9 -6.81 -6.74 -6.94
C GLN A 9 -6.69 -8.06 -6.19
N GLY A 10 -7.49 -8.23 -5.14
CA GLY A 10 -7.55 -9.45 -4.34
C GLY A 10 -8.92 -9.64 -3.73
N ALA A 11 -9.55 -10.78 -4.03
CA ALA A 11 -10.89 -11.16 -3.54
C ALA A 11 -11.94 -10.04 -3.76
N GLY A 12 -11.91 -9.40 -4.94
CA GLY A 12 -12.87 -8.38 -5.32
C GLY A 12 -12.59 -6.97 -4.79
N ASN A 13 -11.57 -6.78 -3.94
CA ASN A 13 -11.08 -5.45 -3.59
C ASN A 13 -9.92 -5.07 -4.50
N ASP A 14 -9.86 -3.82 -4.95
CA ASP A 14 -8.81 -3.34 -5.83
C ASP A 14 -7.98 -2.20 -5.22
N PHE A 15 -6.70 -2.20 -5.58
CA PHE A 15 -5.66 -1.41 -4.93
C PHE A 15 -4.80 -0.67 -5.94
N VAL A 16 -4.40 0.56 -5.60
CA VAL A 16 -3.23 1.23 -6.20
C VAL A 16 -2.07 1.08 -5.24
N MET A 17 -0.99 0.45 -5.67
CA MET A 17 0.25 0.29 -4.90
C MET A 17 1.24 1.39 -5.26
N LEU A 18 1.79 2.06 -4.27
CA LEU A 18 2.80 3.10 -4.39
C LEU A 18 4.06 2.68 -3.63
N ASP A 19 5.19 2.57 -4.35
CA ASP A 19 6.50 2.35 -3.74
C ASP A 19 7.13 3.69 -3.31
N ALA A 20 7.17 3.91 -2.00
CA ALA A 20 7.82 5.04 -1.33
C ALA A 20 9.06 4.61 -0.52
N THR A 21 9.65 3.45 -0.84
CA THR A 21 10.83 2.93 -0.11
C THR A 21 12.11 3.71 -0.41
N GLN A 22 12.25 4.22 -1.63
CA GLN A 22 13.41 4.99 -2.08
C GLN A 22 13.25 6.50 -1.89
N ALA A 23 12.04 7.01 -2.06
CA ALA A 23 11.72 8.41 -1.88
C ALA A 23 10.30 8.54 -1.31
N PRO A 24 10.06 9.44 -0.33
CA PRO A 24 8.72 9.66 0.19
C PRO A 24 7.74 10.08 -0.91
N ILE A 25 6.54 9.54 -0.84
CA ILE A 25 5.39 9.98 -1.65
C ILE A 25 4.42 10.65 -0.68
N ASP A 26 4.38 11.98 -0.74
CA ASP A 26 3.52 12.80 0.12
C ASP A 26 2.38 13.38 -0.72
N LEU A 27 1.25 12.67 -0.74
CA LEU A 27 0.05 13.09 -1.44
C LEU A 27 -0.94 13.70 -0.47
N SER A 28 -1.64 14.74 -0.91
CA SER A 28 -2.77 15.29 -0.17
C SER A 28 -3.97 14.35 -0.21
N PRO A 29 -4.93 14.45 0.74
CA PRO A 29 -6.18 13.68 0.70
C PRO A 29 -6.93 13.84 -0.63
N GLU A 30 -6.94 15.05 -1.21
CA GLU A 30 -7.52 15.32 -2.53
C GLU A 30 -6.84 14.52 -3.63
N GLN A 31 -5.52 14.38 -3.58
CA GLN A 31 -4.77 13.60 -4.56
C GLN A 31 -5.02 12.10 -4.42
N TYR A 32 -5.18 11.59 -3.20
CA TYR A 32 -5.63 10.20 -2.99
C TYR A 32 -7.03 9.97 -3.54
N ARG A 33 -7.96 10.92 -3.34
CA ARG A 33 -9.30 10.85 -3.95
C ARG A 33 -9.25 10.85 -5.47
N VAL A 34 -8.39 11.67 -6.07
CA VAL A 34 -8.18 11.66 -7.53
C VAL A 34 -7.63 10.31 -7.98
N LEU A 35 -6.72 9.67 -7.24
CA LEU A 35 -6.26 8.31 -7.58
C LEU A 35 -7.39 7.27 -7.48
N GLY A 36 -8.23 7.37 -6.45
CA GLY A 36 -9.33 6.45 -6.19
C GLY A 36 -10.56 6.64 -7.08
N ASP A 37 -10.74 7.80 -7.70
CA ASP A 37 -11.85 8.07 -8.61
C ASP A 37 -11.78 7.12 -9.83
N ARG A 38 -12.87 6.37 -10.05
CA ARG A 38 -12.94 5.34 -11.12
C ARG A 38 -13.21 5.90 -12.52
N ARG A 39 -13.63 7.16 -12.63
CA ARG A 39 -13.98 7.80 -13.91
C ARG A 39 -12.88 8.75 -14.39
N PHE A 40 -12.30 9.50 -13.47
CA PHE A 40 -11.32 10.55 -13.75
C PHE A 40 -9.92 10.24 -13.20
N GLY A 41 -9.80 9.15 -12.43
CA GLY A 41 -8.56 8.67 -11.84
C GLY A 41 -8.13 7.31 -12.35
N VAL A 42 -7.34 6.61 -11.53
CA VAL A 42 -6.97 5.21 -11.77
C VAL A 42 -8.12 4.28 -11.37
N GLY A 43 -8.84 4.64 -10.30
CA GLY A 43 -9.93 3.85 -9.73
C GLY A 43 -9.41 2.78 -8.78
N ALA A 44 -9.73 2.88 -7.49
CA ALA A 44 -9.46 1.83 -6.52
C ALA A 44 -10.27 2.01 -5.24
N ASP A 45 -10.54 0.91 -4.55
CA ASP A 45 -11.10 0.93 -3.21
C ASP A 45 -10.11 1.54 -2.21
N GLN A 46 -8.82 1.20 -2.33
CA GLN A 46 -7.76 1.68 -1.45
C GLN A 46 -6.45 1.98 -2.19
N ILE A 47 -5.70 2.96 -1.68
CA ILE A 47 -4.34 3.30 -2.14
C ILE A 47 -3.37 2.88 -1.04
N LEU A 48 -2.41 2.03 -1.39
CA LEU A 48 -1.47 1.38 -0.49
C LEU A 48 -0.08 1.96 -0.72
N VAL A 49 0.50 2.59 0.31
CA VAL A 49 1.83 3.18 0.24
C VAL A 49 2.80 2.33 1.05
N VAL A 50 3.84 1.83 0.38
CA VAL A 50 4.92 1.04 0.98
C VAL A 50 6.11 1.94 1.23
N GLU A 51 6.43 2.15 2.48
CA GLU A 51 7.51 3.01 2.94
C GLU A 51 8.61 2.17 3.61
N LYS A 52 9.81 2.75 3.68
CA LYS A 52 10.88 2.20 4.51
C LYS A 52 10.51 2.33 5.99
N SER A 53 10.63 1.25 6.75
CA SER A 53 10.44 1.28 8.20
C SER A 53 11.55 2.09 8.89
N ARG A 54 11.19 2.80 9.97
CA ARG A 54 12.14 3.40 10.94
C ARG A 54 12.28 2.59 12.23
N THR A 55 11.43 1.57 12.40
CA THR A 55 11.43 0.71 13.58
C THR A 55 12.42 -0.44 13.38
N PRO A 56 13.31 -0.72 14.36
CA PRO A 56 14.21 -1.87 14.31
C PRO A 56 13.46 -3.18 14.08
N ASP A 57 14.06 -4.07 13.28
CA ASP A 57 13.54 -5.40 12.93
C ASP A 57 12.16 -5.43 12.25
N VAL A 58 11.69 -4.30 11.72
CA VAL A 58 10.48 -4.19 10.90
C VAL A 58 10.92 -3.86 9.48
N ASP A 59 10.44 -4.64 8.50
CA ASP A 59 10.88 -4.58 7.11
C ASP A 59 10.34 -3.33 6.41
N PHE A 60 9.06 -3.01 6.58
CA PHE A 60 8.39 -1.90 5.91
C PHE A 60 7.41 -1.17 6.83
N ARG A 61 7.09 0.07 6.48
CA ARG A 61 5.88 0.76 6.96
C ARG A 61 4.85 0.74 5.84
N TYR A 62 3.61 0.42 6.18
CA TYR A 62 2.53 0.20 5.24
C TYR A 62 1.33 1.04 5.63
N ARG A 63 0.96 1.96 4.74
CA ARG A 63 -0.14 2.91 4.94
C ARG A 63 -1.21 2.67 3.91
N ILE A 64 -2.45 2.89 4.30
CA ILE A 64 -3.63 2.60 3.48
C ILE A 64 -4.52 3.83 3.50
N PHE A 65 -4.89 4.30 2.33
CA PHE A 65 -5.80 5.43 2.17
C PHE A 65 -7.07 4.95 1.49
N ASN A 66 -8.22 5.39 1.97
CA ASN A 66 -9.50 5.12 1.32
C ASN A 66 -9.55 5.86 -0.03
N GLY A 67 -9.92 5.18 -1.11
CA GLY A 67 -9.97 5.78 -2.44
C GLY A 67 -11.07 6.84 -2.61
N GLY A 68 -12.16 6.74 -1.84
CA GLY A 68 -13.27 7.68 -1.91
C GLY A 68 -13.05 8.94 -1.06
N SER A 69 -12.55 8.79 0.17
CA SER A 69 -12.34 9.93 1.09
C SER A 69 -10.93 10.50 1.07
N GLY A 70 -9.93 9.69 0.73
CA GLY A 70 -8.50 10.06 0.82
C GLY A 70 -7.92 9.98 2.22
N ASP A 71 -8.71 9.58 3.22
CA ASP A 71 -8.26 9.46 4.61
C ASP A 71 -7.42 8.19 4.80
N GLU A 72 -6.47 8.25 5.73
CA GLU A 72 -5.72 7.07 6.17
C GLU A 72 -6.63 6.18 7.01
N VAL A 73 -6.67 4.89 6.68
CA VAL A 73 -7.54 3.89 7.30
C VAL A 73 -6.75 2.67 7.75
N GLU A 74 -7.33 1.90 8.66
CA GLU A 74 -6.75 0.64 9.10
C GLU A 74 -6.86 -0.48 8.04
N GLN A 75 -6.02 -1.49 8.23
CA GLN A 75 -5.85 -2.60 7.31
C GLN A 75 -7.02 -3.59 7.32
N CYS A 76 -7.40 -4.04 6.12
CA CYS A 76 -8.21 -5.25 5.92
C CYS A 76 -7.35 -6.39 5.35
N GLY A 77 -7.74 -7.66 5.58
CA GLY A 77 -6.93 -8.83 5.21
C GLY A 77 -6.51 -8.92 3.74
N ASN A 78 -7.25 -8.29 2.82
CA ASN A 78 -7.00 -8.35 1.38
C ASN A 78 -5.81 -7.48 0.95
N GLY A 79 -5.69 -6.28 1.52
CA GLY A 79 -4.58 -5.37 1.23
C GLY A 79 -3.23 -5.96 1.65
N ALA A 80 -3.18 -6.64 2.79
CA ALA A 80 -1.96 -7.30 3.28
C ALA A 80 -1.44 -8.39 2.32
N ARG A 81 -2.34 -9.14 1.65
CA ARG A 81 -1.94 -10.15 0.65
C ARG A 81 -1.37 -9.49 -0.61
N CYS A 82 -2.00 -8.41 -1.08
CA CYS A 82 -1.49 -7.65 -2.23
C CYS A 82 -0.14 -6.99 -1.89
N PHE A 83 0.01 -6.45 -0.69
CA PHE A 83 1.26 -5.91 -0.19
C PHE A 83 2.41 -6.92 -0.25
N VAL A 84 2.21 -8.13 0.30
CA VAL A 84 3.29 -9.14 0.32
C VAL A 84 3.71 -9.54 -1.09
N LYS A 85 2.73 -9.72 -2.00
CA LYS A 85 3.03 -10.02 -3.41
C LYS A 85 3.77 -8.86 -4.07
N PHE A 86 3.31 -7.62 -3.86
CA PHE A 86 3.90 -6.43 -4.43
C PHE A 86 5.39 -6.27 -4.06
N VAL A 87 5.72 -6.32 -2.77
CA VAL A 87 7.12 -6.11 -2.34
C VAL A 87 8.05 -7.25 -2.78
N HIS A 88 7.51 -8.44 -3.01
CA HIS A 88 8.28 -9.56 -3.55
C HIS A 88 8.47 -9.42 -5.08
N ASP A 89 7.41 -9.10 -5.82
CA ASP A 89 7.46 -8.93 -7.28
C ASP A 89 8.33 -7.75 -7.71
N GLU A 90 8.30 -6.65 -6.95
CA GLU A 90 9.17 -5.48 -7.17
C GLU A 90 10.63 -5.70 -6.68
N GLY A 91 10.93 -6.88 -6.12
CA GLY A 91 12.28 -7.22 -5.65
C GLY A 91 12.75 -6.43 -4.41
N LEU A 92 11.82 -5.83 -3.67
CA LEU A 92 12.11 -5.05 -2.45
C LEU A 92 12.53 -5.95 -1.28
N THR A 93 12.17 -7.24 -1.33
CA THR A 93 12.61 -8.25 -0.37
C THR A 93 12.55 -9.65 -0.97
N THR A 94 13.39 -10.55 -0.45
CA THR A 94 13.36 -11.99 -0.73
C THR A 94 12.71 -12.80 0.40
N LYS A 95 12.25 -12.13 1.47
CA LYS A 95 11.61 -12.78 2.62
C LYS A 95 10.20 -13.24 2.26
N ARG A 96 9.81 -14.41 2.78
CA ARG A 96 8.42 -14.91 2.67
C ARG A 96 7.52 -14.47 3.82
N ALA A 97 8.09 -14.14 4.98
CA ALA A 97 7.38 -13.58 6.13
C ALA A 97 7.92 -12.16 6.34
N ILE A 98 7.02 -11.17 6.32
CA ILE A 98 7.40 -9.77 6.22
C ILE A 98 6.82 -9.04 7.41
N ARG A 99 7.68 -8.54 8.31
CA ARG A 99 7.25 -7.75 9.46
C ARG A 99 6.97 -6.34 8.98
N VAL A 100 5.73 -5.88 9.15
CA VAL A 100 5.30 -4.60 8.60
C VAL A 100 4.55 -3.80 9.66
N GLN A 101 4.94 -2.53 9.80
CA GLN A 101 4.25 -1.58 10.65
C GLN A 101 3.02 -1.03 9.92
N THR A 102 1.87 -1.08 10.58
CA THR A 102 0.59 -0.53 10.10
C THR A 102 0.04 0.45 11.14
N LEU A 103 -1.08 1.11 10.80
CA LEU A 103 -1.80 1.97 11.75
C LEU A 103 -2.24 1.21 13.02
N ALA A 104 -2.61 -0.07 12.89
CA ALA A 104 -3.06 -0.93 14.00
C ALA A 104 -1.92 -1.66 14.75
N GLY A 105 -0.66 -1.43 14.36
CA GLY A 105 0.51 -2.10 14.93
C GLY A 105 1.30 -2.94 13.93
N ILE A 106 2.20 -3.78 14.44
CA ILE A 106 3.08 -4.64 13.61
C ILE A 106 2.37 -5.96 13.32
N ILE A 107 2.31 -6.34 12.04
CA ILE A 107 1.81 -7.64 11.58
C ILE A 107 2.91 -8.37 10.79
N GLU A 108 2.73 -9.69 10.57
CA GLU A 108 3.66 -10.51 9.79
C GLU A 108 2.93 -11.34 8.72
N PRO A 109 2.41 -10.70 7.65
CA PRO A 109 1.82 -11.43 6.55
C PRO A 109 2.87 -12.27 5.81
N ARG A 110 2.40 -13.37 5.21
CA ARG A 110 3.26 -14.37 4.55
C ARG A 110 2.87 -14.58 3.10
N LEU A 111 3.88 -14.75 2.24
CA LEU A 111 3.70 -15.10 0.84
C LEU A 111 3.29 -16.58 0.78
N GLN A 112 2.04 -16.83 0.41
CA GLN A 112 1.49 -18.16 0.20
C GLN A 112 2.08 -18.78 -1.07
#